data_AF-A0A4U9D087-F1
#
_entry.id   AF-A0A4U9D087-F1
#
_cell.length_a   1.000
_cell.length_b   1.000
_cell.length_c   1.000
_cell.angle_alpha   90.00
_cell.angle_beta   90.00
_cell.angle_gamma   90.00
#
_symmetry.space_group_name_H-M   'P 1'
#
loop_
_entity.id
_entity.type
_entity.pdbx_description
1 polymer ?
#
loop_
_entity_poly.entity_id
_entity_poly.type
_entity_poly.pdbx_seq_one_letter_code
_entity_poly.pdbx_strand_id
1 'polypeptide(L)'
;MLMLGEIDLSVGSMSGLASAIVGVLWVNAGWPVAAAIGVALLCGIAVGLIYALLYNRVGMPSFVATLAGLLALLGMQLYILGPSGSINLPYASPLVRFGQLMVMPGWFSHTMALLPGLALLTFGLKTRVRRLQANLSAESVSSLLLRAVLLTVIFEAAVFYLNLGRGVPWIFGLFVAAAMVLNYALKRTKWGRSMFAVGGNREAARRSGINVRAIYVSAFCSARRWRHSGGFWRLHVWPQPASRPVPAR
;
A
#
# COMPACT_ATOMS: atom_id res chain seq x y z
N MET A 1 4.33 1.77 10.66
CA MET A 1 5.61 1.39 11.32
C MET A 1 6.41 2.63 11.67
N LEU A 2 6.62 3.56 10.72
CA LEU A 2 7.25 4.86 11.02
C LEU A 2 6.58 5.62 12.19
N MET A 3 5.25 5.59 12.27
CA MET A 3 4.51 6.19 13.40
C MET A 3 4.79 5.53 14.76
N LEU A 4 5.34 4.32 14.79
CA LEU A 4 5.71 3.60 16.02
C LEU A 4 7.23 3.70 16.32
N GLY A 5 7.97 4.48 15.53
CA GLY A 5 9.43 4.63 15.62
C GLY A 5 10.22 3.50 14.96
N GLU A 6 9.57 2.61 14.21
CA GLU A 6 10.20 1.42 13.64
C GLU A 6 10.41 1.57 12.12
N ILE A 7 11.58 1.16 11.63
CA ILE A 7 11.93 1.09 10.21
C ILE A 7 11.70 -0.35 9.73
N ASP A 8 10.98 -0.50 8.63
CA ASP A 8 10.79 -1.78 7.93
C ASP A 8 11.45 -1.69 6.56
N LEU A 9 12.50 -2.48 6.35
CA LEU A 9 13.22 -2.59 5.08
C LEU A 9 12.79 -3.79 4.24
N SER A 10 12.12 -4.79 4.83
CA SER A 10 11.70 -6.05 4.17
C SER A 10 10.52 -5.88 3.22
N VAL A 11 10.35 -4.64 2.76
CA VAL A 11 9.16 -4.11 2.18
C VAL A 11 9.02 -4.70 0.77
N GLY A 12 10.05 -4.52 -0.05
CA GLY A 12 10.10 -5.09 -1.39
C GLY A 12 10.08 -6.63 -1.40
N SER A 13 10.83 -7.28 -0.51
CA SER A 13 10.97 -8.75 -0.50
C SER A 13 9.67 -9.46 -0.13
N MET A 14 8.88 -8.93 0.81
CA MET A 14 7.56 -9.48 1.11
C MET A 14 6.59 -9.42 -0.09
N SER A 15 6.62 -8.33 -0.86
CA SER A 15 5.82 -8.22 -2.08
C SER A 15 6.29 -9.16 -3.19
N GLY A 16 7.60 -9.42 -3.26
CA GLY A 16 8.18 -10.38 -4.20
C GLY A 16 7.81 -11.81 -3.84
N LEU A 17 7.95 -12.20 -2.56
CA LEU A 17 7.52 -13.50 -2.06
C LEU A 17 6.01 -13.74 -2.25
N ALA A 18 5.19 -12.71 -2.05
CA ALA A 18 3.76 -12.75 -2.32
C ALA A 18 3.46 -13.12 -3.78
N SER A 19 4.13 -12.40 -4.68
CA SER A 19 4.01 -12.59 -6.12
C SER A 19 4.48 -13.98 -6.54
N ALA A 20 5.55 -14.47 -5.92
CA ALA A 20 6.09 -15.80 -6.13
C ALA A 20 5.12 -16.91 -5.75
N ILE A 21 4.55 -16.84 -4.54
CA ILE A 21 3.58 -17.84 -4.06
C ILE A 21 2.35 -17.85 -4.98
N VAL A 22 1.81 -16.68 -5.32
CA VAL A 22 0.64 -16.60 -6.22
C VAL A 22 1.00 -17.15 -7.60
N GLY A 23 2.14 -16.76 -8.16
CA GLY A 23 2.59 -17.22 -9.47
C GLY A 23 2.78 -18.74 -9.53
N VAL A 24 3.48 -19.34 -8.55
CA VAL A 24 3.72 -20.79 -8.55
C VAL A 24 2.43 -21.57 -8.32
N LEU A 25 1.63 -21.20 -7.32
CA LEU A 25 0.41 -21.95 -7.01
C LEU A 25 -0.62 -21.85 -8.14
N TRP A 26 -0.77 -20.66 -8.73
CA TRP A 26 -1.74 -20.46 -9.79
C TRP A 26 -1.27 -21.03 -11.13
N VAL A 27 -0.03 -20.72 -11.55
CA VAL A 27 0.46 -21.06 -12.90
C VAL A 27 1.04 -22.46 -12.96
N ASN A 28 1.88 -22.84 -12.00
CA ASN A 28 2.57 -24.15 -12.03
C ASN A 28 1.73 -25.25 -11.38
N ALA A 29 1.07 -24.96 -10.26
CA ALA A 29 0.25 -25.95 -9.54
C ALA A 29 -1.23 -25.96 -9.96
N GLY A 30 -1.66 -25.01 -10.79
CA GLY A 30 -3.03 -24.94 -11.33
C GLY A 30 -4.11 -24.62 -10.29
N TRP A 31 -3.75 -24.08 -9.12
CA TRP A 31 -4.72 -23.75 -8.08
C TRP A 31 -5.64 -22.59 -8.52
N PRO A 32 -6.88 -22.55 -8.02
CA PRO A 32 -7.73 -21.36 -8.16
C PRO A 32 -7.01 -20.11 -7.63
N VAL A 33 -7.05 -19.02 -8.40
CA VAL A 33 -6.41 -17.73 -8.07
C VAL A 33 -6.74 -17.27 -6.64
N ALA A 34 -8.00 -17.40 -6.23
CA ALA A 34 -8.44 -17.00 -4.90
C ALA A 34 -7.75 -17.79 -3.78
N ALA A 35 -7.54 -19.10 -3.98
CA ALA A 35 -6.82 -19.94 -3.02
C ALA A 35 -5.33 -19.56 -2.97
N ALA A 36 -4.70 -19.31 -4.12
CA ALA A 36 -3.32 -18.85 -4.19
C ALA A 36 -3.11 -17.51 -3.46
N ILE A 37 -4.01 -16.53 -3.67
CA ILE A 37 -4.02 -15.26 -2.93
C ILE A 37 -4.21 -15.50 -1.43
N GLY A 38 -5.10 -16.42 -1.05
CA GLY A 38 -5.36 -16.79 0.34
C GLY A 38 -4.10 -17.32 1.05
N VAL A 39 -3.41 -18.28 0.44
CA VAL A 39 -2.15 -18.84 0.98
C VAL A 39 -1.10 -17.75 1.12
N ALA A 40 -0.98 -16.92 0.10
CA ALA A 40 0.00 -15.86 0.08
C ALA A 40 -0.30 -14.83 1.21
N LEU A 41 -1.56 -14.44 1.43
CA LEU A 41 -1.98 -13.57 2.54
C LEU A 41 -1.68 -14.19 3.92
N LEU A 42 -1.94 -15.50 4.08
CA LEU A 42 -1.64 -16.24 5.31
C LEU A 42 -0.13 -16.27 5.59
N CYS A 43 0.70 -16.49 4.57
CA CYS A 43 2.15 -16.37 4.68
C CYS A 43 2.54 -14.95 5.15
N GLY A 44 1.95 -13.91 4.56
CA GLY A 44 2.15 -12.52 5.00
C GLY A 44 1.84 -12.30 6.48
N ILE A 45 0.74 -12.85 6.98
CA ILE A 45 0.37 -12.79 8.40
C ILE A 45 1.37 -13.56 9.25
N ALA A 46 1.77 -14.77 8.84
CA ALA A 46 2.72 -15.60 9.57
C ALA A 46 4.06 -14.91 9.75
N VAL A 47 4.64 -14.34 8.67
CA VAL A 47 5.90 -13.57 8.81
C VAL A 47 5.65 -12.32 9.69
N GLY A 48 4.47 -11.70 9.59
CA GLY A 48 4.00 -10.62 10.46
C GLY A 48 4.13 -10.94 11.94
N LEU A 49 3.58 -12.08 12.31
CA LEU A 49 3.66 -12.63 13.65
C LEU A 49 5.10 -12.89 14.06
N ILE A 50 5.94 -13.44 13.17
CA ILE A 50 7.36 -13.70 13.47
C ILE A 50 8.09 -12.40 13.85
N TYR A 51 7.97 -11.31 13.09
CA TYR A 51 8.65 -10.06 13.50
C TYR A 51 8.03 -9.44 14.74
N ALA A 52 6.71 -9.56 14.93
CA ALA A 52 6.07 -9.10 16.15
C ALA A 52 6.58 -9.88 17.38
N LEU A 53 6.83 -11.19 17.24
CA LEU A 53 7.41 -12.03 18.28
C LEU A 53 8.87 -11.69 18.55
N LEU A 54 9.68 -11.52 17.51
CA LEU A 54 11.09 -11.11 17.62
C LEU A 54 11.21 -9.78 18.34
N TYR A 55 10.34 -8.83 18.02
CA TYR A 55 10.31 -7.54 18.69
C TYR A 55 9.81 -7.65 20.14
N ASN A 56 8.66 -8.28 20.37
CA ASN A 56 8.01 -8.28 21.68
C ASN A 56 8.66 -9.20 22.71
N ARG A 57 9.28 -10.31 22.29
CA ARG A 57 9.90 -11.28 23.20
C ARG A 57 11.42 -11.20 23.24
N VAL A 58 12.06 -10.98 22.09
CA VAL A 58 13.53 -10.97 22.00
C VAL A 58 14.08 -9.56 22.20
N GLY A 59 13.24 -8.51 22.10
CA GLY A 59 13.69 -7.13 22.21
C GLY A 59 14.56 -6.67 21.05
N MET A 60 14.56 -7.43 19.94
CA MET A 60 15.42 -7.15 18.80
C MET A 60 14.96 -5.87 18.08
N PRO A 61 15.87 -4.93 17.76
CA PRO A 61 15.54 -3.74 16.98
C PRO A 61 14.89 -4.09 15.62
N SER A 62 13.85 -3.36 15.20
CA SER A 62 13.12 -3.69 13.95
C SER A 62 13.99 -3.59 12.70
N PHE A 63 14.97 -2.69 12.70
CA PHE A 63 15.90 -2.52 11.58
C PHE A 63 16.66 -3.82 11.31
N VAL A 64 17.23 -4.43 12.36
CA VAL A 64 17.97 -5.69 12.25
C VAL A 64 17.05 -6.83 11.83
N ALA A 65 15.88 -6.92 12.45
CA ALA A 65 14.88 -7.94 12.14
C ALA A 65 14.45 -7.89 10.65
N THR A 66 14.25 -6.68 10.13
CA THR A 66 13.75 -6.47 8.77
C THR A 66 14.85 -6.56 7.72
N LEU A 67 16.11 -6.26 8.06
CA LEU A 67 17.27 -6.47 7.18
C LEU A 67 17.59 -7.96 7.03
N ALA A 68 17.66 -8.70 8.13
CA ALA A 68 17.81 -10.16 8.11
C ALA A 68 16.63 -10.83 7.40
N GLY A 69 15.42 -10.38 7.72
CA GLY A 69 14.20 -10.87 7.08
C GLY A 69 14.13 -10.55 5.58
N LEU A 70 14.68 -9.43 5.11
CA LEU A 70 14.74 -9.13 3.67
C LEU A 70 15.50 -10.22 2.91
N LEU A 71 16.68 -10.61 3.38
CA LEU A 71 17.50 -11.67 2.79
C LEU A 71 16.80 -13.03 2.87
N ALA A 72 16.25 -13.38 4.03
CA ALA A 72 15.54 -14.65 4.21
C ALA A 72 14.33 -14.79 3.26
N LEU A 73 13.53 -13.73 3.13
CA LEU A 73 12.35 -13.72 2.26
C LEU A 73 12.72 -13.73 0.77
N LEU A 74 13.83 -13.07 0.41
CA LEU A 74 14.34 -13.09 -0.96
C LEU A 74 14.89 -14.47 -1.32
N GLY A 75 15.62 -15.11 -0.40
CA GLY A 75 16.06 -16.50 -0.57
C GLY A 75 14.88 -17.46 -0.72
N MET A 76 13.84 -17.31 0.13
CA MET A 76 12.60 -18.09 0.02
C MET A 76 11.88 -17.84 -1.31
N GLN A 77 11.84 -16.59 -1.78
CA GLN A 77 11.25 -16.25 -3.07
C GLN A 77 11.98 -16.98 -4.21
N LEU A 78 13.31 -16.95 -4.23
CA LEU A 78 14.12 -17.63 -5.26
C LEU A 78 13.95 -19.15 -5.19
N TYR A 79 13.91 -19.71 -3.98
CA TYR A 79 13.67 -21.14 -3.78
C TYR A 79 12.31 -21.57 -4.34
N ILE A 80 11.25 -20.80 -4.10
CA ILE A 80 9.91 -21.07 -4.61
C ILE A 80 9.83 -20.95 -6.14
N LEU A 81 10.51 -19.95 -6.73
CA LEU A 81 10.53 -19.77 -8.19
C LEU A 81 11.36 -20.82 -8.92
N GLY A 82 12.28 -21.49 -8.21
CA GLY A 82 13.13 -22.52 -8.79
C GLY A 82 14.04 -21.97 -9.91
N PRO A 83 14.50 -22.85 -10.83
CA PRO A 83 15.49 -22.49 -11.86
C PRO A 83 15.04 -21.39 -12.82
N SER A 84 13.73 -21.23 -13.02
CA SER A 84 13.18 -20.27 -13.97
C SER A 84 13.31 -18.81 -13.49
N GLY A 85 13.43 -18.59 -12.18
CA GLY A 85 13.62 -17.25 -11.58
C GLY A 85 12.52 -16.22 -11.88
N SER A 86 11.50 -16.59 -12.66
CA SER A 86 10.39 -15.75 -13.12
C SER A 86 9.21 -16.63 -13.56
N ILE A 87 7.99 -16.08 -13.52
CA ILE A 87 6.76 -16.77 -13.92
C ILE A 87 5.95 -15.81 -14.78
N ASN A 88 5.60 -16.23 -15.99
CA ASN A 88 4.75 -15.47 -16.89
C ASN A 88 3.29 -15.74 -16.57
N LEU A 89 2.53 -14.68 -16.28
CA LEU A 89 1.11 -14.79 -15.99
C LEU A 89 0.30 -14.91 -17.29
N PRO A 90 -0.79 -15.70 -17.29
CA PRO A 90 -1.65 -15.82 -18.47
C PRO A 90 -2.42 -14.51 -18.72
N TYR A 91 -2.07 -13.78 -19.78
CA TYR A 91 -2.70 -12.50 -20.15
C TYR A 91 -4.21 -12.58 -20.43
N ALA A 92 -4.69 -13.77 -20.82
CA ALA A 92 -6.11 -14.02 -21.05
C ALA A 92 -6.93 -14.06 -19.74
N SER A 93 -6.28 -14.20 -18.58
CA SER A 93 -6.97 -14.25 -17.30
C SER A 93 -7.68 -12.93 -16.98
N PRO A 94 -8.93 -12.96 -16.46
CA PRO A 94 -9.62 -11.76 -15.99
C PRO A 94 -8.82 -10.95 -14.96
N LEU A 95 -8.02 -11.62 -14.13
CA LEU A 95 -7.18 -10.98 -13.11
C LEU A 95 -6.06 -10.14 -13.74
N VAL A 96 -5.35 -10.70 -14.70
CA VAL A 96 -4.23 -10.02 -15.39
C VAL A 96 -4.79 -8.90 -16.26
N ARG A 97 -5.93 -9.14 -16.91
CA ARG A 97 -6.66 -8.12 -17.67
C ARG A 97 -7.08 -6.96 -16.77
N PHE A 98 -7.57 -7.21 -15.55
CA PHE A 98 -7.87 -6.15 -14.59
C PHE A 98 -6.62 -5.34 -14.19
N GLY A 99 -5.52 -6.02 -13.90
CA GLY A 99 -4.31 -5.35 -13.44
C GLY A 99 -3.53 -4.61 -14.52
N GLN A 100 -3.56 -5.06 -15.79
CA GLN A 100 -2.73 -4.51 -16.87
C GLN A 100 -3.52 -3.80 -17.98
N LEU A 101 -4.73 -4.26 -18.29
CA LEU A 101 -5.42 -3.89 -19.54
C LEU A 101 -6.73 -3.12 -19.33
N MET A 102 -7.38 -3.26 -18.17
CA MET A 102 -8.63 -2.55 -17.90
C MET A 102 -8.38 -1.10 -17.55
N VAL A 103 -8.95 -0.22 -18.35
CA VAL A 103 -8.84 1.23 -18.25
C VAL A 103 -10.19 1.83 -17.90
N MET A 104 -10.19 2.84 -17.04
CA MET A 104 -11.35 3.63 -16.70
C MET A 104 -11.88 4.36 -17.95
N PRO A 105 -13.20 4.40 -18.17
CA PRO A 105 -13.79 5.23 -19.21
C PRO A 105 -13.35 6.69 -19.05
N GLY A 106 -13.07 7.38 -20.17
CA GLY A 106 -12.54 8.75 -20.15
C GLY A 106 -13.37 9.69 -19.29
N TRP A 107 -14.70 9.71 -19.49
CA TRP A 107 -15.62 10.51 -18.68
C TRP A 107 -15.47 10.25 -17.17
N PHE A 108 -15.31 8.99 -16.77
CA PHE A 108 -15.17 8.61 -15.37
C PHE A 108 -13.83 9.10 -14.80
N SER A 109 -12.74 8.94 -15.55
CA SER A 109 -11.41 9.39 -15.12
C SER A 109 -11.34 10.91 -14.89
N HIS A 110 -11.97 11.71 -15.76
CA HIS A 110 -12.08 13.16 -15.61
C HIS A 110 -12.91 13.53 -14.37
N THR A 111 -14.08 12.89 -14.17
CA THR A 111 -14.89 13.16 -12.96
C THR A 111 -14.14 12.86 -11.66
N MET A 112 -13.29 11.83 -11.64
CA MET A 112 -12.44 11.51 -10.48
C MET A 112 -11.33 12.53 -10.26
N ALA A 113 -10.78 13.13 -11.33
CA ALA A 113 -9.75 14.17 -11.27
C ALA A 113 -10.26 15.48 -10.65
N LEU A 114 -11.56 15.76 -10.77
CA LEU A 114 -12.20 16.92 -10.14
C LEU A 114 -12.37 16.77 -8.61
N LEU A 115 -12.47 15.54 -8.10
CA LEU A 115 -12.80 15.29 -6.69
C LEU A 115 -11.78 15.88 -5.69
N PRO A 116 -10.46 15.78 -5.86
CA PRO A 116 -9.49 16.37 -4.93
C PRO A 116 -9.64 17.89 -4.80
N GLY A 117 -9.86 18.59 -5.92
CA GLY A 117 -10.08 20.04 -5.92
C GLY A 117 -11.38 20.44 -5.23
N LEU A 118 -12.47 19.74 -5.55
CA LEU A 118 -13.77 19.96 -4.91
C LEU A 118 -13.72 19.64 -3.40
N ALA A 119 -13.03 18.57 -3.02
CA ALA A 119 -12.80 18.22 -1.62
C ALA A 119 -12.02 19.33 -0.91
N LEU A 120 -10.95 19.85 -1.51
CA LEU A 120 -10.16 20.94 -0.93
C LEU A 120 -11.01 22.19 -0.71
N LEU A 121 -11.84 22.58 -1.68
CA LEU A 121 -12.76 23.71 -1.55
C LEU A 121 -13.77 23.49 -0.44
N THR A 122 -14.49 22.36 -0.46
CA THR A 122 -15.55 22.09 0.51
C THR A 122 -15.03 21.95 1.93
N PHE A 123 -13.91 21.24 2.15
CA PHE A 123 -13.29 21.13 3.46
C PHE A 123 -12.64 22.46 3.90
N GLY A 124 -12.05 23.21 2.97
CA GLY A 124 -11.47 24.53 3.24
C GLY A 124 -12.52 25.55 3.69
N LEU A 125 -13.65 25.63 2.97
CA LEU A 125 -14.76 26.51 3.30
C LEU A 125 -15.42 26.11 4.63
N LYS A 126 -15.66 24.81 4.87
CA LYS A 126 -16.17 24.34 6.17
C LYS A 126 -15.22 24.67 7.33
N THR A 127 -13.92 24.55 7.11
CA THR A 127 -12.91 24.90 8.12
C THR A 127 -12.87 26.40 8.37
N ARG A 128 -13.01 27.21 7.31
CA ARG A 128 -13.10 28.67 7.39
C ARG A 128 -14.30 29.11 8.23
N VAL A 129 -15.50 28.60 7.94
CA VAL A 129 -16.73 28.94 8.69
C VAL A 129 -16.57 28.59 10.17
N ARG A 130 -16.02 27.40 10.49
CA ARG A 130 -15.75 27.00 11.87
C ARG A 130 -14.75 27.92 12.59
N ARG A 131 -13.71 28.39 11.89
CA ARG A 131 -12.72 29.33 12.45
C ARG A 131 -13.32 30.72 12.69
N LEU A 132 -14.13 31.21 11.76
CA LEU A 132 -14.82 32.50 11.92
C LEU A 132 -15.83 32.47 13.07
N GLN A 133 -16.58 31.37 13.22
CA GLN A 133 -17.48 31.16 14.37
C GLN A 133 -16.72 31.08 15.71
N ALA A 134 -15.46 30.67 15.69
CA ALA A 134 -14.57 30.63 16.85
C ALA A 134 -13.76 31.93 17.05
N ASN A 135 -14.07 33.01 16.32
CA ASN A 135 -13.33 34.28 16.32
C ASN A 135 -11.81 34.13 16.03
N LEU A 136 -11.44 33.11 15.26
CA LEU A 136 -10.07 32.88 14.80
C LEU A 136 -9.87 33.44 13.39
N SER A 137 -8.64 33.85 13.08
CA SER A 137 -8.26 34.27 11.73
C SER A 137 -8.43 33.11 10.73
N ALA A 138 -9.10 33.40 9.62
CA ALA A 138 -9.40 32.42 8.59
C ALA A 138 -8.56 32.69 7.34
N GLU A 139 -8.10 31.62 6.69
CA GLU A 139 -7.32 31.71 5.46
C GLU A 139 -8.14 32.37 4.33
N SER A 140 -7.49 33.15 3.46
CA SER A 140 -8.14 33.89 2.37
C SER A 140 -8.90 32.97 1.39
N VAL A 141 -10.08 33.40 0.92
CA VAL A 141 -10.87 32.62 -0.06
C VAL A 141 -10.09 32.51 -1.36
N SER A 142 -9.39 33.56 -1.74
CA SER A 142 -8.61 33.63 -2.98
C SER A 142 -7.45 32.63 -2.96
N SER A 143 -6.75 32.47 -1.83
CA SER A 143 -5.68 31.47 -1.72
C SER A 143 -6.22 30.05 -1.71
N LEU A 144 -7.39 29.82 -1.11
CA LEU A 144 -8.07 28.52 -1.16
C LEU A 144 -8.52 28.18 -2.59
N LEU A 145 -9.16 29.12 -3.28
CA LEU A 145 -9.61 28.97 -4.67
C LEU A 145 -8.43 28.72 -5.60
N LEU A 146 -7.36 29.51 -5.48
CA LEU A 146 -6.17 29.34 -6.31
C LEU A 146 -5.59 27.94 -6.16
N ARG A 147 -5.39 27.46 -4.93
CA ARG A 147 -4.87 26.10 -4.69
C ARG A 147 -5.81 25.02 -5.22
N ALA A 148 -7.12 25.19 -5.05
CA ALA A 148 -8.09 24.23 -5.56
C ALA A 148 -8.11 24.17 -7.10
N VAL A 149 -8.12 25.33 -7.76
CA VAL A 149 -8.10 25.41 -9.23
C VAL A 149 -6.79 24.85 -9.76
N LEU A 150 -5.64 25.28 -9.21
CA LEU A 150 -4.34 24.75 -9.62
C LEU A 150 -4.25 23.24 -9.44
N LEU A 151 -4.68 22.70 -8.29
CA LEU A 151 -4.71 21.26 -8.04
C LEU A 151 -5.59 20.55 -9.08
N THR A 152 -6.80 21.07 -9.32
CA THR A 152 -7.76 20.49 -10.28
C THR A 152 -7.18 20.48 -11.70
N VAL A 153 -6.60 21.60 -12.14
CA VAL A 153 -5.98 21.73 -13.47
C VAL A 153 -4.83 20.75 -13.64
N ILE A 154 -3.98 20.58 -12.62
CA ILE A 154 -2.86 19.62 -12.67
C ILE A 154 -3.39 18.18 -12.81
N PHE A 155 -4.38 17.78 -12.02
CA PHE A 155 -4.96 16.44 -12.10
C PHE A 155 -5.67 16.20 -13.43
N GLU A 156 -6.42 17.18 -13.93
CA GLU A 156 -7.08 17.11 -15.23
C GLU A 156 -6.08 17.01 -16.39
N ALA A 157 -5.01 17.81 -16.36
CA ALA A 157 -3.94 17.73 -17.35
C ALA A 157 -3.27 16.35 -17.35
N ALA A 158 -3.04 15.76 -16.17
CA ALA A 158 -2.48 14.41 -16.05
C ALA A 158 -3.44 13.35 -16.62
N VAL A 159 -4.73 13.42 -16.31
CA VAL A 159 -5.74 12.48 -16.83
C VAL A 159 -5.91 12.64 -18.34
N PHE A 160 -5.96 13.87 -18.83
CA PHE A 160 -6.00 14.17 -20.27
C PHE A 160 -4.80 13.55 -20.99
N TYR A 161 -3.59 13.78 -20.48
CA TYR A 161 -2.36 13.21 -21.05
C TYR A 161 -2.39 11.68 -21.08
N LEU A 162 -2.87 11.04 -20.00
CA LEU A 162 -3.00 9.59 -19.94
C LEU A 162 -4.06 9.07 -20.93
N ASN A 163 -5.18 9.77 -21.11
CA ASN A 163 -6.26 9.43 -22.04
C ASN A 163 -5.87 9.59 -23.52
N LEU A 164 -4.83 10.37 -23.85
CA LEU A 164 -4.26 10.38 -25.21
C LEU A 164 -3.57 9.06 -25.57
N GLY A 165 -3.07 8.33 -24.56
CA GLY A 165 -2.44 7.03 -24.72
C GLY A 165 -3.40 5.88 -24.48
N ARG A 166 -3.23 5.21 -23.33
CA ARG A 166 -4.06 4.06 -22.95
C ARG A 166 -5.18 4.44 -21.99
N GLY A 167 -5.17 5.62 -21.40
CA GLY A 167 -6.05 6.08 -20.32
C GLY A 167 -5.59 5.69 -18.93
N VAL A 168 -6.43 6.01 -17.93
CA VAL A 168 -6.15 5.73 -16.51
C VAL A 168 -6.54 4.29 -16.17
N PRO A 169 -5.62 3.39 -15.76
CA PRO A 169 -5.97 2.00 -15.50
C PRO A 169 -6.71 1.82 -14.16
N TRP A 170 -7.62 0.85 -14.08
CA TRP A 170 -8.43 0.59 -12.88
C TRP A 170 -7.59 0.25 -11.63
N ILE A 171 -6.38 -0.27 -11.83
CA ILE A 171 -5.37 -0.50 -10.79
C ILE A 171 -5.05 0.76 -9.97
N PHE A 172 -5.00 1.92 -10.62
CA PHE A 172 -4.75 3.20 -9.96
C PHE A 172 -5.93 3.57 -9.06
N GLY A 173 -7.16 3.38 -9.56
CA GLY A 173 -8.38 3.58 -8.77
C GLY A 173 -8.43 2.67 -7.54
N LEU A 174 -8.07 1.39 -7.69
CA LEU A 174 -8.00 0.47 -6.56
C LEU A 174 -6.90 0.87 -5.56
N PHE A 175 -5.74 1.33 -6.03
CA PHE A 175 -4.69 1.88 -5.16
C PHE A 175 -5.21 3.09 -4.35
N VAL A 176 -5.90 4.03 -5.00
CA VAL A 176 -6.49 5.21 -4.34
C VAL A 176 -7.54 4.78 -3.31
N ALA A 177 -8.46 3.89 -3.69
CA ALA A 177 -9.50 3.37 -2.80
C ALA A 177 -8.88 2.68 -1.57
N ALA A 178 -7.86 1.86 -1.80
CA ALA A 178 -7.11 1.21 -0.74
C ALA A 178 -6.48 2.27 0.19
N ALA A 179 -5.77 3.26 -0.37
CA ALA A 179 -5.16 4.34 0.40
C ALA A 179 -6.20 5.12 1.23
N MET A 180 -7.40 5.37 0.69
CA MET A 180 -8.51 6.01 1.41
C MET A 180 -9.01 5.15 2.57
N VAL A 181 -9.20 3.84 2.37
CA VAL A 181 -9.58 2.89 3.44
C VAL A 181 -8.54 2.88 4.55
N LEU A 182 -7.25 2.82 4.20
CA LEU A 182 -6.17 2.85 5.19
C LEU A 182 -6.11 4.19 5.93
N ASN A 183 -6.26 5.30 5.22
CA ASN A 183 -6.32 6.64 5.83
C ASN A 183 -7.52 6.78 6.78
N TYR A 184 -8.68 6.24 6.40
CA TYR A 184 -9.86 6.19 7.26
C TYR A 184 -9.60 5.32 8.49
N ALA A 185 -9.05 4.12 8.31
CA ALA A 185 -8.68 3.22 9.39
C ALA A 185 -7.76 3.90 10.40
N LEU A 186 -6.72 4.60 9.92
CA LEU A 186 -5.76 5.29 10.78
C LEU A 186 -6.33 6.52 11.49
N LYS A 187 -7.20 7.31 10.83
CA LYS A 187 -7.69 8.58 11.40
C LYS A 187 -8.99 8.46 12.19
N ARG A 188 -9.85 7.49 11.87
CA ARG A 188 -11.22 7.42 12.40
C ARG A 188 -11.47 6.26 13.35
N THR A 189 -10.68 5.18 13.28
CA THR A 189 -10.91 3.99 14.14
C THR A 189 -10.21 4.08 15.49
N LYS A 190 -10.70 3.28 16.46
CA LYS A 190 -10.05 3.11 17.78
C LYS A 190 -8.61 2.61 17.61
N TRP A 191 -8.39 1.67 16.69
CA TRP A 191 -7.08 1.10 16.39
C TRP A 191 -6.06 2.17 15.96
N GLY A 192 -6.44 3.05 15.03
CA GLY A 192 -5.60 4.15 14.60
C GLY A 192 -5.22 5.11 15.72
N ARG A 193 -6.18 5.52 16.56
CA ARG A 193 -5.92 6.37 17.73
C ARG A 193 -4.95 5.73 18.72
N SER A 194 -5.12 4.44 19.00
CA SER A 194 -4.21 3.72 19.89
C SER A 194 -2.80 3.56 19.31
N MET A 195 -2.65 3.43 17.98
CA MET A 195 -1.34 3.44 17.32
C MET A 195 -0.60 4.77 17.49
N PHE A 196 -1.29 5.90 17.34
CA PHE A 196 -0.69 7.22 17.55
C PHE A 196 -0.27 7.42 19.02
N ALA A 197 -1.08 6.95 19.98
CA ALA A 197 -0.76 7.03 21.41
C ALA A 197 0.50 6.23 21.76
N VAL A 198 0.63 5.01 21.24
CA VAL A 198 1.83 4.17 21.44
C VAL A 198 3.07 4.77 20.78
N GLY A 199 2.90 5.37 19.59
CA GLY A 199 3.97 6.02 18.84
C GLY A 199 4.59 7.23 19.54
N GLY A 200 3.77 8.02 20.25
CA GLY A 200 4.23 9.20 20.99
C GLY A 200 4.94 8.86 22.30
N ASN A 201 4.37 7.98 23.13
CA ASN A 201 5.02 7.52 24.36
C ASN A 201 4.47 6.15 24.82
N ARG A 202 5.31 5.12 24.72
CA ARG A 202 4.96 3.72 25.05
C ARG A 202 4.62 3.51 26.51
N GLU A 203 5.33 4.19 27.42
CA GLU A 203 5.15 4.02 28.86
C GLU A 203 3.86 4.72 29.33
N ALA A 204 3.57 5.88 28.78
CA ALA A 204 2.30 6.58 29.01
C ALA A 204 1.12 5.75 28.48
N ALA A 205 1.21 5.21 27.26
CA ALA A 205 0.17 4.37 26.68
C ALA A 205 -0.10 3.11 27.54
N ARG A 206 0.96 2.46 28.06
CA ARG A 206 0.83 1.32 28.97
C ARG A 206 0.15 1.70 30.29
N ARG A 207 0.49 2.86 30.86
CA ARG A 207 -0.15 3.38 32.10
C ARG A 207 -1.61 3.79 31.88
N SER A 208 -1.99 4.15 30.67
CA SER A 208 -3.39 4.42 30.27
C SER A 208 -4.19 3.15 29.93
N GLY A 209 -3.69 1.96 30.27
CA GLY A 209 -4.40 0.69 30.06
C GLY A 209 -4.40 0.17 28.62
N ILE A 210 -3.63 0.78 27.72
CA ILE A 210 -3.54 0.35 26.33
C ILE A 210 -2.58 -0.84 26.24
N ASN A 211 -3.06 -1.97 25.68
CA ASN A 211 -2.20 -3.14 25.42
C ASN A 211 -1.24 -2.87 24.25
N VAL A 212 -0.07 -2.33 24.59
CA VAL A 212 0.99 -1.97 23.66
C VAL A 212 1.41 -3.16 22.80
N ARG A 213 1.52 -4.37 23.37
CA ARG A 213 1.91 -5.58 22.63
C ARG A 213 0.91 -5.94 21.55
N ALA A 214 -0.39 -5.87 21.84
CA ALA A 214 -1.45 -6.15 20.87
C ALA A 214 -1.45 -5.13 19.72
N ILE A 215 -1.12 -3.86 20.01
CA ILE A 215 -1.01 -2.82 18.98
C ILE A 215 0.19 -3.07 18.07
N TYR A 216 1.36 -3.45 18.59
CA TYR A 216 2.48 -3.85 17.75
C TYR A 216 2.14 -5.08 16.89
N VAL A 217 1.58 -6.13 17.49
CA VAL A 217 1.17 -7.35 16.74
C VAL A 217 0.20 -7.00 15.62
N SER A 218 -0.84 -6.22 15.91
CA SER A 218 -1.80 -5.78 14.89
C SER A 218 -1.16 -4.84 13.87
N ALA A 219 -0.19 -4.01 14.25
CA ALA A 219 0.54 -3.14 13.32
C ALA A 219 1.35 -3.94 12.31
N PHE A 220 2.13 -4.92 12.78
CA PHE A 220 2.93 -5.81 11.93
C PHE A 220 2.01 -6.68 11.04
N CYS A 221 0.94 -7.25 11.60
CA CYS A 221 0.00 -8.08 10.84
C CYS A 221 -0.77 -7.27 9.78
N SER A 222 -1.29 -6.10 10.13
CA SER A 222 -2.01 -5.21 9.20
C SER A 222 -1.08 -4.66 8.11
N ALA A 223 0.13 -4.23 8.48
CA ALA A 223 1.12 -3.74 7.53
C ALA A 223 1.49 -4.82 6.50
N ARG A 224 1.66 -6.08 6.94
CA ARG A 224 1.98 -7.17 6.03
C ARG A 224 0.82 -7.66 5.20
N ARG A 225 -0.38 -7.73 5.75
CA ARG A 225 -1.60 -8.04 5.00
C ARG A 225 -1.80 -7.03 3.86
N TRP A 226 -1.68 -5.74 4.16
CA TRP A 226 -1.84 -4.66 3.19
C TRP A 226 -0.77 -4.65 2.10
N ARG A 227 0.46 -4.92 2.50
CA ARG A 227 1.61 -5.06 1.62
C ARG A 227 1.50 -6.26 0.69
N HIS A 228 0.88 -7.34 1.15
CA HIS A 228 0.72 -8.55 0.38
C HIS A 228 -0.29 -8.35 -0.77
N SER A 229 -1.40 -7.64 -0.50
CA SER A 229 -2.25 -7.09 -1.58
C SER A 229 -1.51 -6.10 -2.48
N GLY A 230 -0.45 -5.46 -1.97
CA GLY A 230 0.43 -4.56 -2.72
C GLY A 230 1.45 -5.27 -3.63
N GLY A 231 1.91 -6.46 -3.26
CA GLY A 231 2.91 -7.22 -4.02
C GLY A 231 2.39 -7.72 -5.36
N PHE A 232 1.11 -8.05 -5.40
CA PHE A 232 0.34 -8.24 -6.63
C PHE A 232 0.60 -7.13 -7.67
N TRP A 233 0.75 -5.87 -7.24
CA TRP A 233 0.96 -4.73 -8.15
C TRP A 233 2.37 -4.59 -8.71
N ARG A 234 3.39 -5.17 -8.07
CA ARG A 234 4.79 -5.09 -8.55
C ARG A 234 4.98 -5.80 -9.89
N LEU A 235 4.16 -6.80 -10.20
CA LEU A 235 4.14 -7.50 -11.49
C LEU A 235 3.38 -6.75 -12.60
N HIS A 236 2.68 -5.66 -12.27
CA HIS A 236 1.73 -5.01 -13.18
C HIS A 236 2.17 -3.62 -13.67
N VAL A 237 3.05 -2.93 -12.92
CA VAL A 237 3.37 -1.51 -13.20
C VAL A 237 4.82 -1.30 -13.65
N TRP A 238 5.75 -2.22 -13.38
CA TRP A 238 7.17 -2.01 -13.71
C TRP A 238 7.67 -3.01 -14.77
N PRO A 239 8.17 -2.55 -15.93
CA PRO A 239 8.85 -3.42 -16.88
C PRO A 239 10.08 -4.04 -16.19
N GLN A 240 10.19 -5.37 -16.20
CA GLN A 240 11.42 -6.02 -15.77
C GLN A 240 12.53 -5.63 -16.77
N PRO A 241 13.72 -5.21 -16.32
CA PRO A 241 14.84 -5.05 -17.23
C PRO A 241 15.12 -6.41 -17.86
N ALA A 242 15.06 -6.48 -19.18
CA ALA A 242 15.42 -7.68 -19.93
C ALA A 242 16.82 -8.12 -19.50
N SER A 243 16.91 -9.32 -18.92
CA SER A 243 18.19 -9.96 -18.66
C SER A 243 18.88 -10.18 -20.00
N ARG A 244 19.88 -9.35 -20.31
CA ARG A 244 20.77 -9.60 -21.45
C ARG A 244 21.43 -10.96 -21.22
N PRO A 245 21.44 -11.88 -22.19
CA PRO A 245 22.21 -13.11 -22.07
C PRO A 245 23.68 -12.74 -21.86
N VAL A 246 24.26 -13.24 -20.79
CA VAL A 246 25.70 -13.17 -20.55
C VAL A 246 26.35 -14.05 -21.63
N PRO A 247 27.23 -13.52 -22.49
CA PRO A 247 27.96 -14.37 -23.42
C PRO A 247 28.81 -15.36 -22.63
N ALA A 248 28.58 -16.65 -22.87
CA ALA A 248 29.55 -17.67 -22.51
C ALA A 248 30.83 -17.37 -23.31
N ARG A 249 31.96 -17.49 -22.62
CA ARG A 249 33.30 -17.26 -23.17
C ARG A 249 33.54 -18.03 -24.46
#